data_AF-A0A953JJB7-F1
#
_entry.id   AF-A0A953JJB7-F1
#
_cell.length_a   1.000
_cell.length_b   1.000
_cell.length_c   1.000
_cell.angle_alpha   90.00
_cell.angle_beta   90.00
_cell.angle_gamma   90.00
#
_symmetry.space_group_name_H-M   'P 1'
#
loop_
_entity.id
_entity.type
_entity.pdbx_description
1 polymer ?
#
loop_
_entity_poly.entity_id
_entity_poly.type
_entity_poly.pdbx_seq_one_letter_code
_entity_poly.pdbx_strand_id
1 'polypeptide(L)'
;MSDAVVGHLLARKEEILERLKSLLRLPSVSTDPAYAEGMRAAREFLLARLREIGMQDVRLLEAGGQPAVYGAWTGAPGRPTLIIYGHYDVQPPDPLELWQTPPFEPSVRDGRLY
;
A
#
# COMPACT_ATOMS: atom_id res chain seq x y z
N MET A 1 -10.17 17.38 -18.64
CA MET A 1 -9.26 17.35 -17.46
C MET A 1 -8.86 15.92 -17.08
N SER A 2 -9.78 14.95 -17.17
CA SER A 2 -9.50 13.51 -16.95
C SER A 2 -8.41 12.95 -17.88
N ASP A 3 -8.41 13.33 -19.16
CA ASP A 3 -7.61 12.63 -20.17
C ASP A 3 -6.11 12.81 -19.98
N ALA A 4 -5.68 13.99 -19.49
CA ALA A 4 -4.29 14.23 -19.12
C ALA A 4 -3.85 13.38 -17.91
N VAL A 5 -4.74 13.20 -16.93
CA VAL A 5 -4.47 12.35 -15.76
C VAL A 5 -4.39 10.88 -16.18
N VAL A 6 -5.35 10.41 -16.98
CA VAL A 6 -5.36 9.04 -17.51
C VAL A 6 -4.11 8.78 -18.36
N GLY A 7 -3.77 9.70 -19.26
CA GLY A 7 -2.54 9.61 -20.06
C GLY A 7 -1.28 9.53 -19.21
N HIS A 8 -1.18 10.34 -18.16
CA HIS A 8 -0.07 10.29 -17.20
C HIS A 8 0.03 8.94 -16.47
N LEU A 9 -1.11 8.39 -16.02
CA LEU A 9 -1.14 7.10 -15.33
C LEU A 9 -0.76 5.95 -16.27
N LEU A 10 -1.25 5.96 -17.51
CA LEU A 10 -0.92 4.93 -18.51
C LEU A 10 0.58 4.96 -18.86
N ALA A 11 1.15 6.15 -19.03
CA ALA A 11 2.58 6.32 -19.31
C ALA A 11 3.49 5.82 -18.17
N ARG A 12 2.96 5.72 -16.95
CA ARG A 12 3.69 5.27 -15.75
C ARG A 12 3.21 3.91 -15.21
N LYS A 13 2.42 3.18 -16.00
CA LYS A 13 1.79 1.92 -15.58
C LYS A 13 2.79 0.93 -14.99
N GLU A 14 3.94 0.75 -15.62
CA GLU A 14 4.98 -0.17 -15.17
C GLU A 14 5.55 0.23 -13.81
N GLU A 15 5.88 1.51 -13.61
CA GLU A 15 6.36 2.03 -12.33
C GLU A 15 5.32 1.88 -11.22
N ILE A 16 4.03 2.13 -11.53
CA ILE A 16 2.93 1.94 -10.58
C ILE A 16 2.79 0.47 -10.20
N LEU A 17 2.88 -0.44 -11.17
CA LEU A 17 2.82 -1.88 -10.93
C LEU A 17 4.00 -2.36 -10.11
N GLU A 18 5.23 -1.91 -10.41
CA GLU A 18 6.39 -2.29 -9.60
C GLU A 18 6.28 -1.77 -8.17
N ARG A 19 5.76 -0.56 -7.96
CA ARG A 19 5.48 -0.03 -6.62
C ARG A 19 4.46 -0.89 -5.86
N LEU A 20 3.41 -1.36 -6.54
CA LEU A 20 2.45 -2.29 -5.95
C LEU A 20 3.12 -3.61 -5.58
N LYS A 21 3.90 -4.20 -6.49
CA LYS A 21 4.65 -5.44 -6.21
C LYS A 21 5.63 -5.28 -5.06
N SER A 22 6.29 -4.12 -4.92
CA SER A 22 7.17 -3.84 -3.77
C SER A 22 6.42 -3.89 -2.45
N LEU A 23 5.19 -3.36 -2.38
CA LEU A 23 4.35 -3.46 -1.18
C LEU A 23 3.88 -4.90 -0.95
N LEU A 24 3.46 -5.61 -1.99
CA LEU A 24 2.97 -7.00 -1.88
C LEU A 24 4.05 -8.00 -1.43
N ARG A 25 5.33 -7.70 -1.65
CA ARG A 25 6.45 -8.49 -1.12
C ARG A 25 6.63 -8.36 0.40
N LEU A 26 5.96 -7.40 1.04
CA LEU A 26 6.01 -7.19 2.48
C LEU A 26 4.86 -7.99 3.11
N PRO A 27 5.13 -9.07 3.85
CA PRO A 27 4.08 -9.94 4.35
C PRO A 27 3.42 -9.31 5.58
N SER A 28 2.49 -8.38 5.35
CA SER A 28 1.79 -7.60 6.38
C SER A 28 0.64 -8.38 7.01
N VAL A 29 0.90 -9.59 7.52
CA VAL A 29 -0.13 -10.39 8.21
C VAL A 29 -0.30 -9.87 9.64
N SER A 30 -1.45 -9.25 9.94
CA SER A 30 -1.68 -8.60 11.24
C SER A 30 -2.03 -9.57 12.37
N THR A 31 -2.56 -10.74 12.03
CA THR A 31 -3.07 -11.74 12.98
C THR A 31 -2.00 -12.68 13.52
N ASP A 32 -0.80 -12.69 12.94
CA ASP A 32 0.28 -13.59 13.32
C ASP A 32 1.56 -12.79 13.70
N PRO A 33 2.00 -12.86 14.96
CA PRO A 33 3.21 -12.18 15.44
C PRO A 33 4.49 -12.52 14.68
N ALA A 34 4.56 -13.68 14.00
CA ALA A 34 5.70 -14.03 13.15
C ALA A 34 5.92 -13.04 12.00
N TYR A 35 4.86 -12.32 11.61
CA TYR A 35 4.88 -11.33 10.53
C TYR A 35 5.01 -9.88 11.04
N ALA A 36 5.38 -9.69 12.32
CA ALA A 36 5.56 -8.35 12.90
C ALA A 36 6.57 -7.48 12.12
N GLU A 37 7.61 -8.09 11.56
CA GLU A 37 8.57 -7.38 10.70
C GLU A 37 7.94 -6.93 9.37
N GLY A 38 7.17 -7.80 8.71
CA GLY A 38 6.44 -7.45 7.49
C GLY A 38 5.44 -6.33 7.71
N MET A 39 4.70 -6.38 8.83
CA MET A 39 3.82 -5.29 9.28
C MET A 39 4.55 -3.97 9.52
N ARG A 40 5.75 -4.02 10.13
CA ARG A 40 6.59 -2.83 10.32
C ARG A 40 7.08 -2.27 8.98
N ALA A 41 7.60 -3.12 8.10
CA ALA A 41 8.11 -2.73 6.80
C ALA A 41 7.01 -2.12 5.91
N ALA A 42 5.80 -2.69 5.91
CA ALA A 42 4.66 -2.14 5.17
C ALA A 42 4.27 -0.73 5.67
N ARG A 43 4.27 -0.50 6.98
CA ARG A 43 4.05 0.83 7.56
C ARG A 43 5.11 1.83 7.12
N GLU A 44 6.38 1.45 7.22
CA GLU A 44 7.51 2.29 6.81
C GLU A 44 7.45 2.65 5.33
N PHE A 45 7.12 1.67 4.47
CA PHE A 45 6.90 1.87 3.05
C PHE A 45 5.78 2.90 2.79
N LEU A 46 4.63 2.76 3.44
CA LEU A 46 3.50 3.68 3.26
C LEU A 46 3.80 5.08 3.77
N LEU A 47 4.46 5.23 4.93
CA LEU A 47 4.90 6.52 5.44
C LEU A 47 5.85 7.22 4.46
N ALA A 48 6.83 6.48 3.91
CA ALA A 48 7.73 7.02 2.90
C ALA A 48 6.97 7.44 1.64
N ARG A 49 6.03 6.61 1.18
CA ARG A 49 5.19 6.91 0.00
C ARG A 49 4.36 8.16 0.16
N LEU A 50 3.70 8.35 1.30
CA LEU A 50 2.91 9.54 1.58
C LEU A 50 3.78 10.81 1.57
N ARG A 51 4.98 10.76 2.15
CA ARG A 51 5.93 11.88 2.11
C ARG A 51 6.38 12.19 0.69
N GLU A 52 6.71 11.17 -0.09
CA GLU A 52 7.22 11.36 -1.46
C GLU A 52 6.19 11.99 -2.40
N ILE A 53 4.90 11.67 -2.23
CA ILE A 53 3.82 12.30 -3.02
C ILE A 53 3.39 13.67 -2.50
N GLY A 54 4.07 14.21 -1.48
CA GLY A 54 3.83 15.56 -0.95
C GLY A 54 2.72 15.67 0.09
N MET A 55 2.33 14.56 0.75
CA MET A 55 1.44 14.64 1.92
C MET A 55 2.17 15.27 3.11
N GLN A 56 1.41 15.95 3.95
CA GLN A 56 1.83 16.64 5.16
C GLN A 56 1.35 15.87 6.40
N ASP A 57 1.85 16.22 7.59
CA ASP A 57 1.54 15.54 8.87
C ASP A 57 1.60 14.00 8.77
N VAL A 58 2.64 13.47 8.12
CA VAL A 58 2.78 12.02 7.89
C VAL A 58 3.31 11.32 9.13
N ARG A 59 2.46 10.55 9.81
CA ARG A 59 2.74 9.90 11.09
C ARG A 59 1.92 8.64 11.32
N LEU A 60 2.27 7.90 12.37
CA LEU A 60 1.46 6.80 12.88
C LEU A 60 0.42 7.33 13.88
N LEU A 61 -0.76 6.70 13.88
CA LEU A 61 -1.79 6.89 14.90
C LEU A 61 -1.86 5.61 15.74
N GLU A 62 -1.52 5.71 17.02
CA GLU A 62 -1.51 4.60 17.97
C GLU A 62 -2.81 4.57 18.77
N ALA A 63 -3.46 3.40 18.85
CA ALA A 63 -4.74 3.21 19.54
C ALA A 63 -4.88 1.81 20.17
N GLY A 64 -3.76 1.23 20.63
CA GLY A 64 -3.76 -0.08 21.32
C GLY A 64 -3.74 -1.31 20.42
N GLY A 65 -3.68 -1.13 19.09
CA GLY A 65 -3.50 -2.21 18.10
C GLY A 65 -2.43 -1.86 17.06
N GLN A 66 -2.52 -2.45 15.86
CA GLN A 66 -1.65 -2.09 14.74
C GLN A 66 -1.84 -0.59 14.40
N PRO A 67 -0.77 0.23 14.41
CA PRO A 67 -0.92 1.66 14.17
C PRO A 67 -1.45 1.97 12.78
N ALA A 68 -2.36 2.94 12.68
CA ALA A 68 -2.80 3.44 11.39
C ALA A 68 -1.73 4.38 10.79
N VAL A 69 -1.56 4.33 9.47
CA VAL A 69 -0.72 5.29 8.74
C VAL A 69 -1.60 6.49 8.38
N TYR A 70 -1.16 7.68 8.76
CA TYR A 70 -1.89 8.92 8.49
C TYR A 70 -1.02 9.90 7.71
N GLY A 71 -1.67 10.68 6.85
CA GLY A 71 -1.12 11.85 6.18
C GLY A 71 -2.27 12.69 5.63
N ALA A 72 -2.05 14.00 5.52
CA ALA A 72 -3.04 14.94 5.04
C ALA A 72 -2.41 15.94 4.09
N TRP A 73 -3.14 16.35 3.06
CA TRP A 73 -2.74 17.47 2.21
C TRP A 73 -3.78 18.58 2.35
N THR A 74 -3.33 19.76 2.78
CA THR A 74 -4.21 20.90 3.11
C THR A 74 -4.09 22.07 2.13
N GLY A 75 -3.44 21.85 0.99
CA GLY A 75 -3.12 22.90 0.01
C GLY A 75 -4.29 23.42 -0.84
N ALA A 76 -5.54 23.16 -0.45
CA ALA A 76 -6.74 23.62 -1.14
C ALA A 76 -7.75 24.31 -0.20
N PRO A 77 -7.42 25.50 0.33
CA PRO A 77 -8.34 26.27 1.17
C PRO A 77 -9.66 26.57 0.44
N GLY A 78 -10.77 26.47 1.16
CA GLY A 78 -12.12 26.69 0.62
C GLY A 78 -12.67 25.56 -0.24
N ARG A 79 -11.98 24.42 -0.34
CA ARG A 79 -12.48 23.19 -0.98
C ARG A 79 -12.94 22.16 0.05
N PRO A 80 -13.82 21.21 -0.32
CA PRO A 80 -14.21 20.10 0.56
C PRO A 80 -13.01 19.22 0.96
N THR A 81 -13.07 18.67 2.16
CA THR A 81 -12.10 17.67 2.64
C THR A 81 -12.57 16.27 2.25
N LEU A 82 -11.71 15.50 1.58
CA LEU A 82 -11.92 14.09 1.32
C LEU A 82 -11.05 13.26 2.29
N ILE A 83 -11.66 12.25 2.91
CA ILE A 83 -10.94 11.24 3.70
C ILE A 83 -10.95 9.94 2.90
N ILE A 84 -9.77 9.36 2.70
CA ILE A 84 -9.61 8.04 2.10
C ILE A 84 -9.17 7.09 3.22
N TYR A 85 -9.96 6.05 3.45
CA TYR A 85 -9.69 5.01 4.43
C TYR A 85 -9.47 3.67 3.72
N GLY A 86 -8.50 2.91 4.22
CA GLY A 86 -8.20 1.56 3.76
C GLY A 86 -7.34 0.82 4.79
N HIS A 87 -7.05 -0.44 4.50
CA HIS A 87 -6.16 -1.28 5.31
C HIS A 87 -5.00 -1.77 4.44
N TYR A 88 -3.88 -2.10 5.09
CA TYR A 88 -2.65 -2.57 4.42
C TYR A 88 -2.13 -3.87 5.00
N ASP A 89 -2.82 -4.41 6.01
CA ASP A 89 -2.64 -5.78 6.46
C ASP A 89 -3.43 -6.76 5.59
N VAL A 90 -2.95 -8.00 5.55
CA VAL A 90 -3.47 -9.08 4.73
C VAL A 90 -3.69 -10.33 5.57
N GLN A 91 -4.40 -11.30 4.99
CA GLN A 91 -4.63 -12.60 5.61
C GLN A 91 -3.36 -13.47 5.56
N PRO A 92 -3.24 -14.44 6.48
CA PRO A 92 -2.28 -15.53 6.33
C PRO A 92 -2.46 -16.23 4.97
N PRO A 93 -1.38 -16.66 4.30
CA PRO A 93 -1.48 -17.27 2.98
C PRO A 93 -1.85 -18.75 3.00
N ASP A 94 -2.05 -19.36 4.17
CA ASP A 94 -2.34 -20.78 4.26
C ASP A 94 -3.65 -21.17 3.56
N PRO A 95 -3.71 -22.37 2.95
CA PRO A 95 -2.64 -23.37 2.85
C PRO A 95 -1.66 -23.10 1.69
N LEU A 96 -0.36 -23.17 1.97
CA LEU A 96 0.71 -22.81 1.02
C LEU A 96 0.76 -23.72 -0.22
N GLU A 97 0.35 -24.98 -0.12
CA GLU A 97 0.38 -25.95 -1.22
C GLU A 97 -0.62 -25.64 -2.34
N LEU A 98 -1.63 -24.79 -2.09
CA LEU A 98 -2.57 -24.36 -3.11
C LEU A 98 -2.03 -23.21 -3.97
N TRP A 99 -0.90 -22.63 -3.59
CA TRP A 99 -0.29 -21.54 -4.35
C TRP A 99 0.56 -22.08 -5.49
N GLN A 100 0.40 -21.47 -6.67
CA GLN A 100 1.24 -21.76 -7.84
C GLN A 100 2.60 -21.04 -7.77
N THR A 101 2.67 -19.93 -7.04
CA THR A 101 3.87 -19.13 -6.77
C THR A 101 3.83 -18.66 -5.32
N PRO A 102 4.97 -18.44 -4.65
CA PRO A 102 4.96 -18.01 -3.26
C PRO A 102 4.07 -16.78 -3.03
N PRO A 103 3.29 -16.74 -1.94
CA PRO A 103 2.21 -15.75 -1.74
C PRO A 103 2.67 -14.30 -1.68
N PHE A 104 3.92 -14.08 -1.26
CA PHE A 104 4.53 -12.76 -1.18
C PHE A 104 5.61 -12.55 -2.27
N GLU A 105 5.54 -13.33 -3.35
CA GLU A 105 6.33 -13.14 -4.57
C GLU A 105 5.40 -12.81 -5.75
N PRO A 106 5.05 -11.52 -5.94
CA PRO A 106 4.06 -11.11 -6.92
C PRO A 106 4.45 -11.53 -8.32
N SER A 107 3.54 -12.24 -9.00
CA SER A 107 3.78 -12.88 -10.28
C SER A 107 2.72 -12.48 -11.29
N VAL A 108 3.14 -12.11 -12.50
CA VAL A 108 2.22 -11.76 -13.58
C VAL A 108 2.00 -12.97 -14.47
N ARG A 109 0.75 -13.42 -14.60
CA ARG A 109 0.33 -14.52 -15.47
C ARG A 109 -0.91 -14.12 -16.23
N ASP A 110 -0.90 -14.28 -17.55
CA ASP A 110 -2.03 -13.98 -18.43
C ASP A 110 -2.66 -12.59 -18.20
N GLY A 111 -1.80 -11.58 -17.98
CA GLY A 111 -2.23 -10.20 -17.74
C GLY A 111 -2.81 -9.92 -16.35
N ARG A 112 -2.74 -10.87 -15.41
CA ARG A 112 -3.17 -10.72 -14.02
C ARG A 112 -1.97 -10.73 -13.09
N LEU A 113 -2.01 -9.89 -12.06
CA LEU A 113 -1.06 -9.91 -10.96
C LEU A 113 -1.63 -10.82 -9.86
N TYR A 114 -0.87 -11.86 -9.53
CA TYR A 114 -1.12 -12.77 -8.41
C TYR A 114 -0.10 -12.51 -7.32
#